data_AF-A0AA35TT22-F1
#
_entry.id   AF-A0AA35TT22-F1
#
_cell.length_a   1.000
_cell.length_b   1.000
_cell.length_c   1.000
_cell.angle_alpha   90.00
_cell.angle_beta   90.00
_cell.angle_gamma   90.00
#
_symmetry.space_group_name_H-M   'P 1'
#
loop_
_entity.id
_entity.type
_entity.pdbx_description
1 polymer ?
#
loop_
_entity_poly.entity_id
_entity_poly.type
_entity_poly.pdbx_seq_one_letter_code
_entity_poly.pdbx_strand_id
1 'polypeptide(L)'
;MLSTVQDTGRYGYQRFGMPTAGAMDTFALRAANALLGNDLGAAGIEATVLGPRIILLADTRIAITGANVSPTVDREPIPMWQAVSVRKGSRLEFHGPKDGMRAYLAVAGGIDVPVIMGSRSTYMKAAIGGLDGRQLRSGDILNAFGDALSALRPVLRFPTEAIPKYGVNHELRVVLGPQNAAFTQSGIDTFLNSTYTVSINSDRMGYRLEGEPIEHVTGPDVISDGTPLGAIQVPGSGEPIILLADRGTTGGYTKIATVISADISRIAQAMPGHTITFSAVSVDEAQEAHRKQEELLHSVLNESTPTAKLAVVMNDDISDILGEDGKPLNLPISGESAAHLLNGKVRIGGTAFELQINARRIDSTSMPDKAAIKCKE
;
A
#
# COMPACT_ATOMS: atom_id res chain seq x y z
N MET A 1 15.12 -16.90 1.48
CA MET A 1 14.46 -15.97 0.54
C MET A 1 14.48 -14.57 1.13
N LEU A 2 14.13 -13.54 0.35
CA LEU A 2 14.31 -12.14 0.71
C LEU A 2 13.10 -11.59 1.48
N SER A 3 13.33 -11.04 2.67
CA SER A 3 12.33 -10.30 3.43
C SER A 3 12.94 -9.04 4.02
N THR A 4 12.29 -7.90 3.82
CA THR A 4 12.79 -6.58 4.26
C THR A 4 11.67 -5.74 4.85
N VAL A 5 12.03 -4.78 5.70
CA VAL A 5 11.08 -3.76 6.16
C VAL A 5 10.97 -2.68 5.09
N GLN A 6 9.75 -2.39 4.66
CA GLN A 6 9.47 -1.39 3.64
C GLN A 6 8.32 -0.48 4.07
N ASP A 7 8.48 0.82 3.86
CA ASP A 7 7.38 1.78 3.80
C ASP A 7 7.13 2.19 2.33
N THR A 8 6.50 3.34 2.09
CA THR A 8 6.25 3.85 0.73
C THR A 8 7.50 4.44 0.07
N GLY A 9 8.58 4.70 0.82
CA GLY A 9 9.87 5.09 0.28
C GLY A 9 10.40 6.42 0.80
N ARG A 10 11.66 6.67 0.44
CA ARG A 10 12.54 7.77 0.85
C ARG A 10 12.53 8.90 -0.18
N TYR A 11 11.49 9.71 -0.15
CA TYR A 11 11.33 10.83 -1.08
C TYR A 11 12.17 12.06 -0.68
N GLY A 12 12.54 12.88 -1.66
CA GLY A 12 13.26 14.15 -1.45
C GLY A 12 14.79 14.09 -1.58
N TYR A 13 15.38 12.90 -1.69
CA TYR A 13 16.84 12.71 -1.72
C TYR A 13 17.40 12.26 -3.08
N GLN A 14 16.54 12.06 -4.09
CA GLN A 14 16.95 11.52 -5.40
C GLN A 14 17.96 12.42 -6.13
N ARG A 15 17.87 13.74 -5.97
CA ARG A 15 18.87 14.70 -6.48
C ARG A 15 20.29 14.49 -5.94
N PHE A 16 20.43 13.75 -4.85
CA PHE A 16 21.72 13.41 -4.21
C PHE A 16 22.15 11.97 -4.51
N GLY A 17 21.51 11.28 -5.45
CA GLY A 17 21.85 9.91 -5.82
C GLY A 17 21.20 8.83 -4.95
N MET A 18 20.29 9.19 -4.02
CA MET A 18 19.62 8.23 -3.14
C MET A 18 18.31 7.73 -3.76
N PRO A 19 18.17 6.42 -4.06
CA PRO A 19 16.90 5.86 -4.50
C PRO A 19 15.81 5.97 -3.41
N THR A 20 14.56 5.95 -3.85
CA THR A 20 13.42 5.95 -2.92
C THR A 20 13.34 4.64 -2.14
N ALA A 21 13.80 3.52 -2.70
CA ALA A 21 13.43 2.19 -2.22
C ALA A 21 11.90 2.11 -2.08
N GLY A 22 11.39 1.53 -1.00
CA GLY A 22 9.94 1.36 -0.81
C GLY A 22 9.48 -0.06 -1.12
N ALA A 23 8.23 -0.34 -0.78
CA ALA A 23 7.55 -1.52 -1.29
C ALA A 23 7.55 -1.54 -2.83
N MET A 24 7.78 -2.71 -3.42
CA MET A 24 7.69 -2.88 -4.88
C MET A 24 6.24 -2.78 -5.37
N ASP A 25 5.32 -3.34 -4.59
CA ASP A 25 3.87 -3.26 -4.75
C ASP A 25 3.34 -2.43 -3.57
N THR A 26 3.34 -1.11 -3.77
CA THR A 26 2.88 -0.15 -2.78
C THR A 26 1.38 -0.27 -2.52
N PHE A 27 0.59 -0.71 -3.50
CA PHE A 27 -0.84 -0.91 -3.32
C PHE A 27 -1.12 -1.98 -2.26
N ALA A 28 -0.48 -3.14 -2.37
CA ALA A 28 -0.65 -4.22 -1.41
C ALA A 28 -0.21 -3.79 0.00
N LEU A 29 0.95 -3.14 0.16
CA LEU A 29 1.37 -2.62 1.46
C LEU A 29 0.33 -1.67 2.05
N ARG A 30 -0.13 -0.69 1.27
CA ARG A 30 -1.11 0.31 1.70
C ARG A 30 -2.47 -0.31 2.01
N ALA A 31 -2.90 -1.32 1.25
CA ALA A 31 -4.13 -2.07 1.54
C ALA A 31 -4.02 -2.84 2.86
N ALA A 32 -2.87 -3.47 3.15
CA ALA A 32 -2.65 -4.13 4.45
C ALA A 32 -2.72 -3.12 5.61
N ASN A 33 -2.11 -1.95 5.43
CA ASN A 33 -2.19 -0.87 6.42
C ASN A 33 -3.61 -0.34 6.60
N ALA A 34 -4.34 -0.11 5.50
CA ALA A 34 -5.73 0.36 5.53
C ALA A 34 -6.65 -0.58 6.32
N LEU A 35 -6.52 -1.90 6.10
CA LEU A 35 -7.29 -2.93 6.82
C LEU A 35 -7.06 -2.90 8.34
N LEU A 36 -5.91 -2.41 8.77
CA LEU A 36 -5.56 -2.28 10.18
C LEU A 36 -5.86 -0.90 10.75
N GLY A 37 -6.21 0.09 9.91
CA GLY A 37 -6.34 1.49 10.29
C GLY A 37 -5.03 2.20 10.58
N ASN A 38 -3.93 1.68 10.05
CA ASN A 38 -2.63 2.35 10.09
C ASN A 38 -2.61 3.53 9.10
N ASP A 39 -1.64 4.42 9.26
CA ASP A 39 -1.24 5.28 8.15
C ASP A 39 -0.92 4.42 6.92
N LEU A 40 -1.39 4.83 5.73
CA LEU A 40 -1.22 4.02 4.51
C LEU A 40 0.27 3.76 4.23
N GLY A 41 1.14 4.71 4.56
CA GLY A 41 2.59 4.63 4.42
C GLY A 41 3.31 3.95 5.58
N ALA A 42 2.61 3.39 6.58
CA ALA A 42 3.26 2.69 7.69
C ALA A 42 4.12 1.52 7.20
N ALA A 43 5.24 1.28 7.89
CA ALA A 43 6.17 0.23 7.51
C ALA A 43 5.59 -1.16 7.76
N GLY A 44 5.78 -2.06 6.78
CA GLY A 44 5.43 -3.48 6.83
C GLY A 44 6.60 -4.35 6.37
N ILE A 45 6.42 -5.68 6.42
CA ILE A 45 7.40 -6.62 5.86
C ILE A 45 7.01 -6.93 4.41
N GLU A 46 7.92 -6.62 3.47
CA GLU A 46 7.86 -7.16 2.11
C GLU A 46 8.54 -8.53 2.09
N ALA A 47 7.78 -9.57 1.73
CA ALA A 47 8.25 -10.94 1.58
C ALA A 47 8.26 -11.34 0.09
N THR A 48 9.42 -11.71 -0.43
CA THR A 48 9.59 -12.12 -1.83
C THR A 48 9.66 -13.65 -1.95
N VAL A 49 8.72 -14.23 -2.71
CA VAL A 49 8.50 -15.66 -2.94
C VAL A 49 8.07 -16.43 -1.68
N LEU A 50 8.88 -16.45 -0.62
CA LEU A 50 8.54 -17.08 0.65
C LEU A 50 8.82 -16.12 1.80
N GLY A 51 7.80 -15.90 2.64
CA GLY A 51 7.91 -15.07 3.83
C GLY A 51 8.64 -15.77 4.99
N PRO A 52 9.02 -14.98 6.01
CA PRO A 52 9.69 -15.51 7.19
C PRO A 52 8.70 -16.23 8.12
N ARG A 53 9.20 -17.16 8.93
CA ARG A 53 8.43 -17.69 10.07
C ARG A 53 8.50 -16.69 11.21
N ILE A 54 7.35 -16.26 11.73
CA ILE A 54 7.25 -15.19 12.74
C ILE A 54 6.56 -15.75 13.98
N ILE A 55 7.10 -15.44 15.15
CA ILE A 55 6.43 -15.67 16.44
C ILE A 55 5.90 -14.32 16.92
N LEU A 56 4.60 -14.23 17.20
CA LEU A 56 3.99 -13.01 17.71
C LEU A 56 4.30 -12.88 19.19
N LEU A 57 4.93 -11.78 19.60
CA LEU A 57 5.36 -11.57 20.99
C LEU A 57 4.33 -10.80 21.85
N ALA A 58 3.25 -10.33 21.23
CA ALA A 58 2.12 -9.65 21.86
C ALA A 58 0.82 -9.99 21.11
N ASP A 59 -0.32 -9.81 21.79
CA ASP A 59 -1.62 -9.84 21.13
C ASP A 59 -1.71 -8.65 20.16
N THR A 60 -2.10 -8.89 18.92
CA THR A 60 -2.16 -7.83 17.90
C THR A 60 -3.13 -8.20 16.77
N ARG A 61 -3.34 -7.27 15.85
CA ARG A 61 -3.96 -7.53 14.55
C ARG A 61 -2.92 -7.43 13.44
N ILE A 62 -3.04 -8.33 12.48
CA ILE A 62 -2.21 -8.36 11.27
C ILE A 62 -3.09 -8.38 10.03
N ALA A 63 -2.52 -7.96 8.91
CA ALA A 63 -3.13 -8.12 7.60
C ALA A 63 -2.04 -8.55 6.60
N ILE A 64 -2.39 -9.49 5.73
CA ILE A 64 -1.50 -10.00 4.69
C ILE A 64 -2.15 -9.79 3.33
N THR A 65 -1.46 -9.09 2.44
CA THR A 65 -1.92 -8.73 1.08
C THR A 65 -0.81 -9.03 0.05
N GLY A 66 -1.07 -8.72 -1.22
CA GLY A 66 -0.16 -9.03 -2.32
C GLY A 66 -0.32 -10.47 -2.78
N ALA A 67 0.81 -11.10 -3.13
CA ALA A 67 0.85 -12.48 -3.61
C ALA A 67 0.13 -13.45 -2.66
N ASN A 68 -0.62 -14.39 -3.24
CA ASN A 68 -1.27 -15.45 -2.47
C ASN A 68 -0.23 -16.43 -1.93
N VAL A 69 0.19 -16.23 -0.69
CA VAL A 69 1.25 -17.00 -0.02
C VAL A 69 0.72 -18.09 0.93
N SER A 70 -0.59 -18.37 0.84
CA SER A 70 -1.32 -19.35 1.67
C SER A 70 -0.91 -19.31 3.15
N PRO A 71 -1.02 -18.15 3.84
CA PRO A 71 -0.50 -18.00 5.20
C PRO A 71 -1.27 -18.85 6.22
N THR A 72 -0.57 -19.30 7.25
CA THR A 72 -1.16 -20.04 8.38
C THR A 72 -0.73 -19.46 9.71
N VAL A 73 -1.61 -19.49 10.70
CA VAL A 73 -1.29 -19.23 12.11
C VAL A 73 -1.49 -20.53 12.88
N ASP A 74 -0.44 -20.99 13.57
CA ASP A 74 -0.45 -22.24 14.34
C ASP A 74 -0.90 -23.47 13.51
N ARG A 75 -0.54 -23.45 12.21
CA ARG A 75 -0.89 -24.42 11.15
C ARG A 75 -2.33 -24.32 10.62
N GLU A 76 -3.15 -23.43 11.14
CA GLU A 76 -4.48 -23.16 10.62
C GLU A 76 -4.43 -22.06 9.55
N PRO A 77 -5.07 -22.24 8.37
CA PRO A 77 -5.13 -21.21 7.34
C PRO A 77 -5.78 -19.93 7.85
N ILE A 78 -5.19 -18.77 7.53
CA ILE A 78 -5.79 -17.46 7.80
C ILE A 78 -6.15 -16.75 6.49
N PRO A 79 -7.19 -15.90 6.48
CA PRO A 79 -7.54 -15.15 5.28
C PRO A 79 -6.46 -14.12 4.95
N MET A 80 -6.20 -13.96 3.65
CA MET A 80 -5.51 -12.79 3.11
C MET A 80 -6.51 -11.68 2.80
N TRP A 81 -6.02 -10.45 2.62
CA TRP A 81 -6.84 -9.26 2.35
C TRP A 81 -7.93 -9.03 3.41
N GLN A 82 -7.64 -9.40 4.66
CA GLN A 82 -8.49 -9.20 5.81
C GLN A 82 -7.61 -8.94 7.05
N ALA A 83 -8.11 -8.12 7.98
CA ALA A 83 -7.54 -8.04 9.31
C ALA A 83 -7.77 -9.36 10.08
N VAL A 84 -6.76 -9.82 10.81
CA VAL A 84 -6.79 -11.05 11.61
C VAL A 84 -6.23 -10.76 12.99
N SER A 85 -6.97 -11.10 14.03
CA SER A 85 -6.47 -11.03 15.41
C SER A 85 -5.62 -12.26 15.71
N VAL A 86 -4.42 -12.03 16.21
CA VAL A 86 -3.43 -13.07 16.55
C VAL A 86 -2.98 -12.88 17.98
N ARG A 87 -2.86 -13.99 18.71
CA ARG A 87 -2.48 -13.98 20.12
C ARG A 87 -0.96 -14.04 20.25
N LYS A 88 -0.46 -13.53 21.37
CA LYS A 88 0.91 -13.75 21.81
C LYS A 88 1.23 -15.25 21.83
N GLY A 89 2.40 -15.60 21.30
CA GLY A 89 2.91 -16.95 21.19
C GLY A 89 2.53 -17.67 19.89
N SER A 90 1.58 -17.15 19.12
CA SER A 90 1.18 -17.73 17.84
C SER A 90 2.32 -17.70 16.82
N ARG A 91 2.36 -18.71 15.95
CA ARG A 91 3.35 -18.84 14.87
C ARG A 91 2.71 -18.57 13.51
N LEU A 92 3.12 -17.48 12.87
CA LEU A 92 2.77 -17.16 11.49
C LEU A 92 3.77 -17.79 10.52
N GLU A 93 3.27 -18.51 9.54
CA GLU A 93 4.06 -19.14 8.48
C GLU A 93 3.47 -18.85 7.09
N PHE A 94 4.34 -18.82 6.09
CA PHE A 94 4.02 -18.65 4.68
C PHE A 94 4.42 -19.92 3.94
N HIS A 95 3.59 -20.38 2.99
CA HIS A 95 3.78 -21.67 2.32
C HIS A 95 4.18 -21.57 0.85
N GLY A 96 4.60 -20.37 0.43
CA GLY A 96 5.00 -20.06 -0.94
C GLY A 96 3.85 -19.53 -1.78
N PRO A 97 4.16 -18.89 -2.92
CA PRO A 97 3.17 -18.15 -3.68
C PRO A 97 2.40 -19.06 -4.64
N LYS A 98 1.08 -18.92 -4.67
CA LYS A 98 0.17 -19.51 -5.67
C LYS A 98 -0.16 -18.56 -6.81
N ASP A 99 -0.17 -17.25 -6.53
CA ASP A 99 -0.43 -16.19 -7.50
C ASP A 99 0.31 -14.92 -7.05
N GLY A 100 1.08 -14.29 -7.94
CA GLY A 100 1.99 -13.18 -7.61
C GLY A 100 3.28 -13.61 -6.90
N MET A 101 4.20 -12.66 -6.69
CA MET A 101 5.56 -12.90 -6.17
C MET A 101 5.84 -12.30 -4.79
N ARG A 102 5.23 -11.16 -4.45
CA ARG A 102 5.53 -10.40 -3.23
C ARG A 102 4.30 -10.26 -2.35
N ALA A 103 4.41 -10.68 -1.10
CA ALA A 103 3.38 -10.49 -0.09
C ALA A 103 3.82 -9.43 0.93
N TYR A 104 2.85 -8.75 1.52
CA TYR A 104 3.09 -7.72 2.53
C TYR A 104 2.39 -8.09 3.82
N LEU A 105 3.15 -8.08 4.92
CA LEU A 105 2.61 -8.22 6.27
C LEU A 105 2.62 -6.86 6.94
N ALA A 106 1.44 -6.34 7.26
CA ALA A 106 1.27 -5.22 8.16
C ALA A 106 0.86 -5.72 9.56
N VAL A 107 1.26 -4.95 10.57
CA VAL A 107 0.89 -5.15 11.98
C VAL A 107 0.23 -3.86 12.49
N ALA A 108 -0.71 -3.97 13.42
CA ALA A 108 -1.40 -2.79 13.97
C ALA A 108 -0.39 -1.80 14.58
N GLY A 109 -0.51 -0.52 14.22
CA GLY A 109 0.44 0.55 14.55
C GLY A 109 1.63 0.68 13.61
N GLY A 110 1.91 -0.32 12.77
CA GLY A 110 3.07 -0.35 11.88
C GLY A 110 4.37 -0.77 12.58
N ILE A 111 5.37 -1.15 11.79
CA ILE A 111 6.68 -1.60 12.29
C ILE A 111 7.52 -0.40 12.76
N ASP A 112 8.01 -0.49 13.98
CA ASP A 112 8.87 0.51 14.60
C ASP A 112 10.35 0.19 14.37
N VAL A 113 10.89 0.82 13.33
CA VAL A 113 12.32 0.88 13.04
C VAL A 113 12.75 2.34 12.84
N PRO A 114 14.04 2.68 12.99
CA PRO A 114 14.52 4.03 12.84
C PRO A 114 14.16 4.65 11.48
N VAL A 115 13.80 5.93 11.51
CA VAL A 115 13.58 6.74 10.30
C VAL A 115 14.92 7.26 9.82
N ILE A 116 15.28 6.93 8.58
CA ILE A 116 16.50 7.45 7.93
C ILE A 116 16.09 8.18 6.66
N MET A 117 16.41 9.48 6.61
CA MET A 117 16.04 10.38 5.51
C MET A 117 14.52 10.37 5.26
N GLY A 118 13.72 10.40 6.34
CA GLY A 118 12.26 10.46 6.25
C GLY A 118 11.56 9.14 5.92
N SER A 119 12.29 8.01 5.84
CA SER A 119 11.71 6.70 5.52
C SER A 119 12.31 5.56 6.35
N ARG A 120 11.51 4.52 6.56
CA ARG A 120 11.84 3.23 7.19
C ARG A 120 12.22 2.15 6.18
N SER A 121 12.19 2.42 4.89
CA SER A 121 12.51 1.43 3.85
C SER A 121 13.96 0.97 3.86
N THR A 122 14.16 -0.33 3.75
CA THR A 122 15.47 -0.94 3.53
C THR A 122 15.95 -0.72 2.09
N TYR A 123 17.13 -0.13 1.95
CA TYR A 123 17.94 -0.12 0.73
C TYR A 123 19.23 -0.90 0.96
N MET A 124 19.23 -2.16 0.55
CA MET A 124 20.31 -3.11 0.91
C MET A 124 21.66 -2.78 0.28
N LYS A 125 21.69 -2.19 -0.93
CA LYS A 125 22.95 -1.90 -1.62
C LYS A 125 23.84 -0.91 -0.85
N ALA A 126 23.24 -0.02 -0.07
CA ALA A 126 23.95 0.93 0.78
C ALA A 126 23.85 0.61 2.28
N ALA A 127 23.22 -0.52 2.66
CA ALA A 127 22.92 -0.87 4.04
C ALA A 127 22.18 0.25 4.81
N ILE A 128 21.12 0.81 4.21
CA ILE A 128 20.35 1.93 4.80
C ILE A 128 18.92 1.51 5.11
N GLY A 129 18.42 1.88 6.29
CA GLY A 129 17.00 1.81 6.65
C GLY A 129 16.48 0.41 6.98
N GLY A 130 15.23 0.32 7.39
CA GLY A 130 14.64 -0.90 7.95
C GLY A 130 15.38 -1.39 9.18
N LEU A 131 15.58 -2.70 9.29
CA LEU A 131 16.40 -3.31 10.34
C LEU A 131 17.85 -3.43 9.86
N ASP A 132 18.71 -2.55 10.37
CA ASP A 132 20.16 -2.50 10.07
C ASP A 132 20.53 -2.45 8.58
N GLY A 133 19.65 -1.95 7.70
CA GLY A 133 19.96 -1.85 6.28
C GLY A 133 19.97 -3.17 5.51
N ARG A 134 19.45 -4.25 6.08
CA ARG A 134 19.60 -5.62 5.54
C ARG A 134 18.27 -6.37 5.49
N GLN A 135 18.31 -7.53 4.84
CA GLN A 135 17.24 -8.51 4.97
C GLN A 135 17.11 -9.03 6.40
N LEU A 136 15.90 -9.42 6.77
CA LEU A 136 15.59 -10.08 8.03
C LEU A 136 16.28 -11.44 8.11
N ARG A 137 16.66 -11.83 9.33
CA ARG A 137 17.36 -13.07 9.65
C ARG A 137 16.72 -13.74 10.87
N SER A 138 17.00 -15.03 11.03
CA SER A 138 16.56 -15.77 12.22
C SER A 138 17.10 -15.10 13.49
N GLY A 139 16.22 -14.91 14.48
CA GLY A 139 16.56 -14.26 15.76
C GLY A 139 16.35 -12.75 15.79
N ASP A 140 16.07 -12.09 14.66
CA ASP A 140 15.70 -10.68 14.66
C ASP A 140 14.38 -10.45 15.42
N ILE A 141 14.29 -9.33 16.13
CA ILE A 141 13.08 -8.87 16.83
C ILE A 141 12.68 -7.54 16.21
N LEU A 142 11.45 -7.47 15.71
CA LEU A 142 10.84 -6.24 15.20
C LEU A 142 9.80 -5.74 16.20
N ASN A 143 9.92 -4.48 16.60
CA ASN A 143 8.90 -3.82 17.39
C ASN A 143 7.80 -3.29 16.48
N ALA A 144 6.61 -3.12 17.05
CA ALA A 144 5.52 -2.36 16.46
C ALA A 144 5.16 -1.24 17.42
N PHE A 145 4.68 -0.10 16.89
CA PHE A 145 4.16 0.97 17.75
C PHE A 145 2.97 0.50 18.60
N GLY A 146 2.28 -0.53 18.13
CA GLY A 146 1.01 -0.97 18.68
C GLY A 146 -0.08 0.04 18.40
N ASP A 147 -1.31 -0.35 18.71
CA ASP A 147 -2.46 0.53 18.62
C ASP A 147 -3.51 0.10 19.64
N ALA A 148 -3.68 0.92 20.68
CA ALA A 148 -4.63 0.68 21.75
C ALA A 148 -6.09 0.63 21.24
N LEU A 149 -6.39 1.29 20.13
CA LEU A 149 -7.73 1.28 19.53
C LEU A 149 -7.92 0.12 18.55
N SER A 150 -6.88 -0.66 18.25
CA SER A 150 -6.94 -1.74 17.25
C SER A 150 -8.03 -2.77 17.59
N ALA A 151 -8.20 -3.07 18.89
CA ALA A 151 -9.24 -3.98 19.37
C ALA A 151 -10.66 -3.43 19.14
N LEU A 152 -10.84 -2.11 19.13
CA LEU A 152 -12.12 -1.43 18.92
C LEU A 152 -12.48 -1.26 17.43
N ARG A 153 -11.50 -1.40 16.53
CA ARG A 153 -11.76 -1.33 15.09
C ARG A 153 -12.59 -2.53 14.62
N PRO A 154 -13.47 -2.36 13.63
CA PRO A 154 -14.09 -3.50 12.96
C PRO A 154 -13.01 -4.39 12.33
N VAL A 155 -13.29 -5.70 12.21
CA VAL A 155 -12.45 -6.59 11.42
C VAL A 155 -12.80 -6.37 9.96
N LEU A 156 -11.96 -5.60 9.26
CA LEU A 156 -12.19 -5.28 7.86
C LEU A 156 -11.71 -6.38 6.93
N ARG A 157 -12.38 -6.47 5.78
CA ARG A 157 -12.00 -7.25 4.61
C ARG A 157 -11.92 -6.30 3.43
N PHE A 158 -10.92 -6.47 2.58
CA PHE A 158 -10.79 -5.68 1.36
C PHE A 158 -11.91 -6.07 0.37
N PRO A 159 -12.51 -5.13 -0.37
CA PRO A 159 -13.56 -5.44 -1.35
C PRO A 159 -13.08 -6.52 -2.32
N THR A 160 -13.84 -7.61 -2.45
CA THR A 160 -13.35 -8.85 -3.08
C THR A 160 -13.07 -8.67 -4.57
N GLU A 161 -13.91 -7.89 -5.24
CA GLU A 161 -13.81 -7.47 -6.62
C GLU A 161 -12.60 -6.56 -6.89
N ALA A 162 -12.08 -5.90 -5.85
CA ALA A 162 -10.94 -5.00 -5.94
C ALA A 162 -9.60 -5.68 -5.58
N ILE A 163 -9.63 -6.95 -5.13
CA ILE A 163 -8.41 -7.73 -4.89
C ILE A 163 -7.77 -8.05 -6.25
N PRO A 164 -6.51 -7.64 -6.49
CA PRO A 164 -5.82 -7.92 -7.74
C PRO A 164 -5.67 -9.42 -7.98
N LYS A 165 -5.89 -9.83 -9.24
CA LYS A 165 -5.52 -11.15 -9.76
C LYS A 165 -4.29 -10.96 -10.64
N TYR A 166 -3.18 -11.61 -10.31
CA TYR A 166 -1.90 -11.30 -10.96
C TYR A 166 -1.66 -12.16 -12.20
N GLY A 167 -1.81 -13.48 -12.07
CA GLY A 167 -1.59 -14.41 -13.15
C GLY A 167 -0.15 -14.39 -13.70
N VAL A 168 0.01 -15.00 -14.87
CA VAL A 168 1.31 -15.15 -15.54
C VAL A 168 1.51 -14.20 -16.73
N ASN A 169 0.44 -13.52 -17.15
CA ASN A 169 0.45 -12.55 -18.25
C ASN A 169 0.05 -11.18 -17.70
N HIS A 170 0.93 -10.19 -17.85
CA HIS A 170 0.79 -8.88 -17.23
C HIS A 170 0.67 -7.81 -18.31
N GLU A 171 -0.53 -7.28 -18.49
CA GLU A 171 -0.74 -6.10 -19.32
C GLU A 171 -0.47 -4.83 -18.50
N LEU A 172 0.44 -3.99 -19.01
CA LEU A 172 0.85 -2.74 -18.38
C LEU A 172 0.47 -1.55 -19.25
N ARG A 173 -0.24 -0.59 -18.66
CA ARG A 173 -0.50 0.70 -19.29
C ARG A 173 0.71 1.61 -19.16
N VAL A 174 1.06 2.28 -20.24
CA VAL A 174 2.24 3.14 -20.34
C VAL A 174 1.91 4.48 -21.00
N VAL A 175 2.57 5.53 -20.54
CA VAL A 175 2.62 6.81 -21.26
C VAL A 175 3.88 6.79 -22.12
N LEU A 176 3.74 6.95 -23.44
CA LEU A 176 4.89 6.98 -24.36
C LEU A 176 5.78 8.20 -24.09
N GLY A 177 7.08 8.01 -24.25
CA GLY A 177 8.12 9.00 -24.00
C GLY A 177 8.81 8.89 -22.64
N PRO A 178 9.71 9.84 -22.33
CA PRO A 178 9.84 11.17 -22.96
C PRO A 178 10.69 11.23 -24.24
N GLN A 179 11.42 10.17 -24.63
CA GLN A 179 12.34 10.21 -25.77
C GLN A 179 11.78 9.52 -27.03
N ASN A 180 10.52 9.74 -27.39
CA ASN A 180 9.89 9.11 -28.58
C ASN A 180 10.71 9.31 -29.86
N ALA A 181 11.30 10.50 -30.04
CA ALA A 181 12.10 10.83 -31.22
C ALA A 181 13.40 9.99 -31.35
N ALA A 182 13.80 9.27 -30.30
CA ALA A 182 14.94 8.37 -30.34
C ALA A 182 14.61 6.98 -30.89
N PHE A 183 13.32 6.68 -31.13
CA PHE A 183 12.83 5.39 -31.59
C PHE A 183 12.17 5.52 -32.97
N THR A 184 12.34 4.51 -33.82
CA THR A 184 11.64 4.49 -35.11
C THR A 184 10.16 4.21 -34.88
N GLN A 185 9.32 4.50 -35.87
CA GLN A 185 7.91 4.09 -35.81
C GLN A 185 7.80 2.56 -35.66
N SER A 186 8.63 1.80 -36.39
CA SER A 186 8.69 0.34 -36.26
C SER A 186 9.09 -0.10 -34.85
N GLY A 187 10.03 0.59 -34.19
CA GLY A 187 10.42 0.29 -32.81
C GLY A 187 9.29 0.53 -31.82
N ILE A 188 8.54 1.61 -31.98
CA ILE A 188 7.34 1.88 -31.17
C ILE A 188 6.26 0.82 -31.42
N ASP A 189 6.04 0.43 -32.67
CA ASP A 189 5.07 -0.60 -33.02
C ASP A 189 5.48 -1.98 -32.47
N THR A 190 6.77 -2.33 -32.52
CA THR A 190 7.31 -3.54 -31.87
C THR A 190 7.05 -3.50 -30.36
N PHE A 191 7.36 -2.38 -29.70
CA PHE A 191 7.16 -2.24 -28.25
C PHE A 191 5.71 -2.45 -27.82
N LEU A 192 4.74 -1.94 -28.60
CA LEU A 192 3.32 -2.03 -28.26
C LEU A 192 2.65 -3.34 -28.69
N ASN A 193 3.17 -4.02 -29.73
CA ASN A 193 2.53 -5.20 -30.30
C ASN A 193 3.24 -6.53 -29.96
N SER A 194 4.44 -6.49 -29.38
CA SER A 194 5.16 -7.69 -28.94
C SER A 194 4.82 -8.11 -27.52
N THR A 195 5.04 -9.39 -27.25
CA THR A 195 5.03 -9.96 -25.90
C THR A 195 6.47 -10.14 -25.43
N TYR A 196 6.77 -9.67 -24.22
CA TYR A 196 8.09 -9.80 -23.61
C TYR A 196 8.07 -10.75 -22.42
N THR A 197 9.17 -11.43 -22.14
CA THR A 197 9.32 -12.36 -21.02
C THR A 197 10.17 -11.74 -19.92
N VAL A 198 9.75 -11.83 -18.67
CA VAL A 198 10.56 -11.36 -17.52
C VAL A 198 11.80 -12.24 -17.38
N SER A 199 12.98 -11.63 -17.47
CA SER A 199 14.26 -12.31 -17.32
C SER A 199 14.53 -12.71 -15.88
N ILE A 200 15.32 -13.76 -15.68
CA ILE A 200 15.86 -14.16 -14.37
C ILE A 200 16.80 -13.10 -13.77
N ASN A 201 17.34 -12.19 -14.59
CA ASN A 201 18.20 -11.09 -14.18
C ASN A 201 17.41 -9.84 -13.71
N SER A 202 16.17 -10.04 -13.28
CA SER A 202 15.27 -8.98 -12.78
C SER A 202 15.34 -8.86 -11.25
N ASP A 203 15.42 -7.64 -10.74
CA ASP A 203 15.48 -7.35 -9.32
C ASP A 203 14.68 -6.08 -8.94
N ARG A 204 14.92 -5.56 -7.73
CA ARG A 204 14.25 -4.33 -7.24
C ARG A 204 14.71 -3.06 -7.96
N MET A 205 15.86 -3.07 -8.63
CA MET A 205 16.31 -1.92 -9.43
C MET A 205 15.55 -1.82 -10.74
N GLY A 206 15.36 -2.97 -11.38
CA GLY A 206 14.59 -3.02 -12.61
C GLY A 206 14.36 -4.43 -13.13
N TYR A 207 13.29 -4.56 -13.89
CA TYR A 207 12.91 -5.80 -14.55
C TYR A 207 13.43 -5.76 -15.98
N ARG A 208 14.29 -6.73 -16.31
CA ARG A 208 14.82 -6.92 -17.66
C ARG A 208 13.88 -7.83 -18.41
N LEU A 209 13.53 -7.43 -19.63
CA LEU A 209 12.55 -8.13 -20.44
C LEU A 209 13.22 -8.66 -21.70
N GLU A 210 13.04 -9.95 -21.95
CA GLU A 210 13.55 -10.66 -23.13
C GLU A 210 12.43 -10.70 -24.19
N GLY A 211 12.74 -10.35 -25.43
CA GLY A 211 11.75 -10.29 -26.51
C GLY A 211 12.27 -9.53 -27.71
N GLU A 212 11.36 -9.06 -28.57
CA GLU A 212 11.79 -8.48 -29.83
C GLU A 212 12.54 -7.14 -29.65
N PRO A 213 13.72 -6.99 -30.26
CA PRO A 213 14.51 -5.78 -30.15
C PRO A 213 13.77 -4.55 -30.67
N ILE A 214 13.72 -3.52 -29.84
CA ILE A 214 13.14 -2.22 -30.16
C ILE A 214 14.18 -1.38 -30.90
N GLU A 215 13.81 -0.90 -32.09
CA GLU A 215 14.69 -0.15 -32.97
C GLU A 215 14.83 1.34 -32.59
N HIS A 216 16.07 1.82 -32.53
CA HIS A 216 16.40 3.23 -32.33
C HIS A 216 16.63 3.98 -33.66
N VAL A 217 16.45 5.31 -33.65
CA VAL A 217 16.85 6.19 -34.75
C VAL A 217 18.35 6.51 -34.70
N THR A 218 18.81 7.03 -33.56
CA THR A 218 20.17 7.58 -33.40
C THR A 218 21.05 6.77 -32.44
N GLY A 219 20.47 5.75 -31.78
CA GLY A 219 21.15 4.91 -30.78
C GLY A 219 20.52 4.98 -29.38
N PRO A 220 21.05 4.19 -28.44
CA PRO A 220 20.46 4.00 -27.11
C PRO A 220 20.86 5.06 -26.08
N ASP A 221 21.89 5.85 -26.35
CA ASP A 221 22.52 6.73 -25.37
C ASP A 221 21.95 8.15 -25.40
N VAL A 222 21.80 8.73 -24.21
CA VAL A 222 21.40 10.13 -23.99
C VAL A 222 22.29 10.77 -22.94
N ILE A 223 22.32 12.11 -22.92
CA ILE A 223 22.83 12.85 -21.76
C ILE A 223 22.05 12.36 -20.53
N SER A 224 22.77 11.99 -19.47
CA SER A 224 22.15 11.43 -18.27
C SER A 224 21.09 12.37 -17.71
N ASP A 225 19.88 11.85 -17.57
CA ASP A 225 18.70 12.55 -17.04
C ASP A 225 18.11 11.80 -15.84
N GLY A 226 17.07 12.36 -15.24
CA GLY A 226 16.36 11.73 -14.13
C GLY A 226 15.55 10.51 -14.57
N THR A 227 15.54 9.47 -13.75
CA THR A 227 14.85 8.20 -14.01
C THR A 227 13.58 8.07 -13.14
N PRO A 228 12.38 8.33 -13.71
CA PRO A 228 11.14 8.15 -12.96
C PRO A 228 10.86 6.66 -12.68
N LEU A 229 10.02 6.39 -11.67
CA LEU A 229 9.55 5.04 -11.39
C LEU A 229 8.73 4.55 -12.58
N GLY A 230 8.95 3.32 -13.02
CA GLY A 230 8.27 2.76 -14.18
C GLY A 230 8.86 3.18 -15.52
N ALA A 231 9.91 4.01 -15.57
CA ALA A 231 10.58 4.34 -16.82
C ALA A 231 11.09 3.07 -17.50
N ILE A 232 10.86 2.95 -18.80
CA ILE A 232 11.27 1.81 -19.61
C ILE A 232 12.46 2.22 -20.46
N GLN A 233 13.66 1.83 -20.03
CA GLN A 233 14.90 2.07 -20.77
C GLN A 233 15.09 1.02 -21.86
N VAL A 234 15.63 1.43 -23.00
CA VAL A 234 15.99 0.51 -24.09
C VAL A 234 17.49 0.68 -24.40
N PRO A 235 18.36 -0.18 -23.81
CA PRO A 235 19.79 -0.18 -24.10
C PRO A 235 20.08 -0.63 -25.54
N GLY A 236 21.36 -0.66 -25.92
CA GLY A 236 21.79 -1.05 -27.28
C GLY A 236 21.44 -2.48 -27.71
N SER A 237 21.01 -3.35 -26.79
CA SER A 237 20.46 -4.66 -27.14
C SER A 237 19.05 -4.59 -27.74
N GLY A 238 18.33 -3.47 -27.57
CA GLY A 238 16.92 -3.32 -27.95
C GLY A 238 15.93 -3.93 -26.95
N GLU A 239 16.41 -4.62 -25.91
CA GLU A 239 15.58 -5.27 -24.90
C GLU A 239 15.18 -4.30 -23.77
N PRO A 240 13.88 -4.14 -23.47
CA PRO A 240 13.43 -3.14 -22.51
C PRO A 240 13.73 -3.49 -21.05
N ILE A 241 14.02 -2.47 -20.25
CA ILE A 241 14.23 -2.56 -18.79
C ILE A 241 13.27 -1.60 -18.08
N ILE A 242 12.35 -2.13 -17.28
CA ILE A 242 11.44 -1.33 -16.45
C ILE A 242 12.15 -0.98 -15.14
N LEU A 243 12.35 0.31 -14.85
CA LEU A 243 13.02 0.79 -13.64
C LEU A 243 12.07 0.85 -12.43
N LEU A 244 12.48 0.29 -11.29
CA LEU A 244 11.61 0.05 -10.13
C LEU A 244 12.10 0.74 -8.84
N ALA A 245 11.73 0.22 -7.67
CA ALA A 245 11.88 0.90 -6.37
C ALA A 245 13.33 1.29 -6.03
N ASP A 246 14.29 0.43 -6.37
CA ASP A 246 15.71 0.61 -6.04
C ASP A 246 16.54 1.15 -7.23
N ARG A 247 15.87 1.63 -8.29
CA ARG A 247 16.54 2.15 -9.50
C ARG A 247 17.52 3.28 -9.17
N GLY A 248 18.59 3.38 -9.96
CA GLY A 248 19.46 4.56 -9.94
C GLY A 248 18.65 5.82 -10.26
N THR A 249 19.03 6.97 -9.69
CA THR A 249 18.27 8.24 -9.80
C THR A 249 18.49 8.98 -11.11
N THR A 250 19.57 8.63 -11.81
CA THR A 250 19.90 9.14 -13.14
C THR A 250 20.31 7.98 -14.04
N GLY A 251 20.12 8.11 -15.35
CA GLY A 251 20.50 7.09 -16.32
C GLY A 251 20.81 7.67 -17.69
N GLY A 252 21.71 7.00 -18.42
CA GLY A 252 22.17 7.43 -19.75
C GLY A 252 21.47 6.76 -20.92
N TYR A 253 20.39 6.00 -20.70
CA TYR A 253 19.66 5.31 -21.77
C TYR A 253 18.35 6.00 -22.14
N THR A 254 18.02 5.95 -23.42
CA THR A 254 16.73 6.38 -23.98
C THR A 254 15.58 5.63 -23.30
N LYS A 255 14.51 6.36 -23.00
CA LYS A 255 13.29 5.81 -22.39
C LYS A 255 12.15 5.90 -23.40
N ILE A 256 11.60 4.74 -23.77
CA ILE A 256 10.53 4.65 -24.76
C ILE A 256 9.16 5.00 -24.18
N ALA A 257 8.94 4.67 -22.90
CA ALA A 257 7.68 4.91 -22.21
C ALA A 257 7.89 4.89 -20.68
N THR A 258 6.84 5.24 -19.93
CA THR A 258 6.78 5.11 -18.48
C THR A 258 5.51 4.36 -18.08
N VAL A 259 5.65 3.27 -17.31
CA VAL A 259 4.53 2.54 -16.70
C VAL A 259 3.79 3.48 -15.75
N ILE A 260 2.46 3.53 -15.87
CA ILE A 260 1.65 4.39 -15.00
C ILE A 260 1.73 3.93 -13.55
N SER A 261 1.62 4.85 -12.59
CA SER A 261 1.73 4.55 -11.16
C SER A 261 0.78 3.43 -10.70
N ALA A 262 -0.44 3.38 -11.27
CA ALA A 262 -1.45 2.38 -10.93
C ALA A 262 -1.04 0.94 -11.30
N ASP A 263 -0.15 0.77 -12.28
CA ASP A 263 0.24 -0.55 -12.81
C ASP A 263 1.62 -1.02 -12.30
N ILE A 264 2.36 -0.18 -11.55
CA ILE A 264 3.64 -0.58 -10.92
C ILE A 264 3.45 -1.79 -10.00
N SER A 265 2.34 -1.82 -9.26
CA SER A 265 2.02 -2.93 -8.35
C SER A 265 1.78 -4.25 -9.10
N ARG A 266 1.35 -4.20 -10.37
CA ARG A 266 1.18 -5.40 -11.21
C ARG A 266 2.52 -5.98 -11.64
N ILE A 267 3.43 -5.16 -12.19
CA ILE A 267 4.77 -5.65 -12.60
C ILE A 267 5.59 -6.14 -11.40
N ALA A 268 5.42 -5.55 -10.22
CA ALA A 268 6.04 -6.00 -8.99
C ALA A 268 5.64 -7.43 -8.56
N GLN A 269 4.66 -8.05 -9.21
CA GLN A 269 4.17 -9.38 -8.92
C GLN A 269 4.56 -10.40 -9.99
N ALA A 270 5.14 -9.95 -11.11
CA ALA A 270 5.63 -10.82 -12.16
C ALA A 270 6.91 -11.56 -11.71
N MET A 271 6.98 -12.85 -12.03
CA MET A 271 8.13 -13.72 -11.80
C MET A 271 8.91 -13.92 -13.10
N PRO A 272 10.18 -14.35 -13.04
CA PRO A 272 10.90 -14.81 -14.22
C PRO A 272 10.09 -15.84 -15.02
N GLY A 273 10.04 -15.67 -16.34
CA GLY A 273 9.23 -16.48 -17.26
C GLY A 273 7.78 -16.01 -17.44
N HIS A 274 7.27 -15.07 -16.63
CA HIS A 274 5.99 -14.43 -16.89
C HIS A 274 6.08 -13.49 -18.10
N THR A 275 4.95 -13.23 -18.74
CA THR A 275 4.89 -12.36 -19.92
C THR A 275 4.37 -10.98 -19.60
N ILE A 276 4.87 -9.97 -20.32
CA ILE A 276 4.48 -8.56 -20.24
C ILE A 276 4.03 -8.10 -21.64
N THR A 277 2.91 -7.39 -21.69
CA THR A 277 2.47 -6.61 -22.87
C THR A 277 2.21 -5.16 -22.47
N PHE A 278 2.31 -4.26 -23.43
CA PHE A 278 2.18 -2.82 -23.19
C PHE A 278 1.00 -2.22 -23.95
N SER A 279 0.26 -1.34 -23.28
CA SER A 279 -0.84 -0.58 -23.87
C SER A 279 -0.62 0.91 -23.64
N ALA A 280 -0.58 1.69 -24.72
CA ALA A 280 -0.37 3.13 -24.62
C ALA A 280 -1.64 3.82 -24.10
N VAL A 281 -1.48 4.71 -23.12
CA VAL A 281 -2.56 5.54 -22.56
C VAL A 281 -2.14 7.00 -22.50
N SER A 282 -3.13 7.87 -22.45
CA SER A 282 -2.93 9.30 -22.19
C SER A 282 -2.55 9.56 -20.73
N VAL A 283 -1.99 10.74 -20.47
CA VAL A 283 -1.70 11.20 -19.10
C VAL A 283 -2.99 11.32 -18.28
N ASP A 284 -4.10 11.75 -18.89
CA ASP A 284 -5.38 11.91 -18.20
C ASP A 284 -5.96 10.56 -17.75
N GLU A 285 -5.89 9.54 -18.62
CA GLU A 285 -6.27 8.16 -18.27
C GLU A 285 -5.39 7.58 -17.16
N ALA A 286 -4.08 7.86 -17.19
CA ALA A 286 -3.14 7.45 -16.15
C ALA A 286 -3.48 8.09 -14.79
N GLN A 287 -3.81 9.39 -14.78
CA GLN A 287 -4.23 10.11 -13.57
C GLN A 287 -5.58 9.64 -13.04
N GLU A 288 -6.53 9.36 -13.92
CA GLU A 288 -7.83 8.80 -13.56
C GLU A 288 -7.69 7.42 -12.90
N ALA A 289 -6.86 6.55 -13.49
CA ALA A 289 -6.58 5.24 -12.92
C ALA A 289 -5.94 5.35 -11.52
N HIS A 290 -5.03 6.29 -11.34
CA HIS A 290 -4.40 6.54 -10.05
C HIS A 290 -5.42 7.09 -9.02
N ARG A 291 -6.26 8.06 -9.39
CA ARG A 291 -7.30 8.62 -8.50
C ARG A 291 -8.27 7.54 -7.99
N LYS A 292 -8.74 6.65 -8.87
CA LYS A 292 -9.59 5.51 -8.48
C LYS A 292 -8.92 4.59 -7.46
N GLN A 293 -7.63 4.33 -7.63
CA GLN A 293 -6.87 3.50 -6.70
C GLN A 293 -6.73 4.17 -5.32
N GLU A 294 -6.48 5.49 -5.29
CA GLU A 294 -6.43 6.27 -4.07
C GLU A 294 -7.78 6.29 -3.35
N GLU A 295 -8.87 6.56 -4.06
CA GLU A 295 -10.23 6.57 -3.53
C GLU A 295 -10.60 5.24 -2.86
N LEU A 296 -10.26 4.11 -3.49
CA LEU A 296 -10.47 2.77 -2.93
C LEU A 296 -9.67 2.54 -1.64
N LEU A 297 -8.40 2.91 -1.60
CA LEU A 297 -7.58 2.75 -0.40
C LEU A 297 -8.10 3.61 0.75
N HIS A 298 -8.48 4.85 0.44
CA HIS A 298 -9.07 5.76 1.43
C HIS A 298 -10.45 5.31 1.88
N SER A 299 -11.28 4.70 1.03
CA SER A 299 -12.58 4.17 1.47
C SER A 299 -12.41 3.07 2.52
N VAL A 300 -11.48 2.12 2.30
CA VAL A 300 -11.18 1.05 3.27
C VAL A 300 -10.58 1.62 4.55
N LEU A 301 -9.66 2.59 4.45
CA LEU A 301 -9.09 3.25 5.63
C LEU A 301 -10.18 3.98 6.44
N ASN A 302 -11.09 4.68 5.77
CA ASN A 302 -12.17 5.40 6.44
C ASN A 302 -13.12 4.43 7.17
N GLU A 303 -13.43 3.28 6.58
CA GLU A 303 -14.20 2.20 7.24
C GLU A 303 -13.49 1.63 8.48
N SER A 304 -12.17 1.74 8.56
CA SER A 304 -11.39 1.25 9.71
C SER A 304 -11.48 2.18 10.92
N THR A 305 -11.99 3.40 10.71
CA THR A 305 -12.09 4.42 11.74
C THR A 305 -13.04 3.94 12.84
N PRO A 306 -12.55 3.70 14.07
CA PRO A 306 -13.43 3.34 15.18
C PRO A 306 -14.43 4.47 15.39
N THR A 307 -15.70 4.11 15.58
CA THR A 307 -16.75 5.07 15.88
C THR A 307 -17.37 4.78 17.25
N ALA A 308 -17.74 5.83 17.97
CA ALA A 308 -18.45 5.76 19.24
C ALA A 308 -19.91 6.08 18.99
N LYS A 309 -20.77 5.23 19.52
CA LYS A 309 -22.20 5.46 19.54
C LYS A 309 -22.54 6.63 20.45
N LEU A 310 -23.37 7.54 19.97
CA LEU A 310 -23.89 8.63 20.76
C LEU A 310 -25.14 8.19 21.53
N ALA A 311 -25.17 8.50 22.82
CA ALA A 311 -26.31 8.27 23.69
C ALA A 311 -26.54 9.48 24.61
N VAL A 312 -27.79 9.70 24.98
CA VAL A 312 -28.19 10.63 26.04
C VAL A 312 -28.42 9.84 27.31
N VAL A 313 -27.91 10.35 28.43
CA VAL A 313 -28.16 9.80 29.76
C VAL A 313 -29.07 10.78 30.51
N MET A 314 -30.20 10.29 31.01
CA MET A 314 -31.14 11.07 31.81
C MET A 314 -31.71 10.20 32.93
N ASN A 315 -31.53 10.62 34.19
CA ASN A 315 -31.99 9.87 35.38
C ASN A 315 -31.60 8.39 35.36
N ASP A 316 -30.33 8.10 35.04
CA ASP A 316 -29.74 6.76 34.87
C ASP A 316 -30.26 5.92 33.70
N ASP A 317 -31.24 6.41 32.92
CA ASP A 317 -31.63 5.79 31.65
C ASP A 317 -30.71 6.24 30.51
N ILE A 318 -30.17 5.27 29.78
CA ILE A 318 -29.33 5.48 28.59
C ILE A 318 -30.18 5.25 27.34
N SER A 319 -30.31 6.27 26.50
CA SER A 319 -31.06 6.21 25.25
C SER A 319 -30.18 6.62 24.07
N ASP A 320 -30.16 5.78 23.04
CA ASP A 320 -29.35 6.02 21.86
C ASP A 320 -29.89 7.18 21.03
N ILE A 321 -28.97 8.00 20.51
CA ILE A 321 -29.32 8.99 19.51
C ILE A 321 -29.36 8.27 18.16
N LEU A 322 -30.49 8.36 17.47
CA LEU A 322 -30.71 7.78 16.15
C LEU A 322 -30.57 8.84 15.06
N GLY A 323 -29.97 8.48 13.93
CA GLY A 323 -29.99 9.31 12.71
C GLY A 323 -31.36 9.33 12.04
N GLU A 324 -31.46 10.06 10.93
CA GLU A 324 -32.69 10.12 10.13
C GLU A 324 -33.10 8.75 9.54
N ASP A 325 -32.14 7.85 9.37
CA ASP A 325 -32.34 6.48 8.91
C ASP A 325 -32.78 5.51 10.03
N GLY A 326 -32.97 6.02 11.26
CA GLY A 326 -33.37 5.24 12.43
C GLY A 326 -32.26 4.37 13.03
N LYS A 327 -31.02 4.46 12.54
CA LYS A 327 -29.88 3.74 13.10
C LYS A 327 -29.16 4.59 14.15
N PRO A 328 -28.45 3.99 15.11
CA PRO A 328 -27.64 4.74 16.05
C PRO A 328 -26.62 5.64 15.35
N LEU A 329 -26.60 6.90 15.76
CA LEU A 329 -25.66 7.89 15.29
C LEU A 329 -24.30 7.64 15.92
N ASN A 330 -23.26 7.46 15.10
CA ASN A 330 -21.90 7.21 15.57
C ASN A 330 -20.98 8.36 15.17
N LEU A 331 -20.01 8.67 16.04
CA LEU A 331 -18.95 9.64 15.80
C LEU A 331 -17.60 8.94 15.64
N PRO A 332 -16.74 9.34 14.69
CA PRO A 332 -15.37 8.84 14.65
C PRO A 332 -14.61 9.19 15.93
N ILE A 333 -13.95 8.21 16.53
CA ILE A 333 -13.15 8.32 17.77
C ILE A 333 -11.68 8.68 17.45
N SER A 334 -11.25 8.44 16.21
CA SER A 334 -9.92 8.82 15.71
C SER A 334 -10.02 9.49 14.34
N GLY A 335 -9.02 10.28 13.95
CA GLY A 335 -9.03 11.07 12.71
C GLY A 335 -8.95 12.58 12.97
N GLU A 336 -8.99 13.38 11.89
CA GLU A 336 -8.85 14.85 11.95
C GLU A 336 -9.87 15.52 12.88
N SER A 337 -9.45 16.61 13.53
CA SER A 337 -10.23 17.42 14.49
C SER A 337 -11.34 18.27 13.84
N ALA A 338 -11.93 17.82 12.75
CA ALA A 338 -13.06 18.48 12.12
C ALA A 338 -14.27 18.49 13.08
N ALA A 339 -14.98 19.61 13.13
CA ALA A 339 -16.24 19.68 13.85
C ALA A 339 -17.33 18.94 13.06
N HIS A 340 -17.97 17.96 13.66
CA HIS A 340 -19.09 17.22 13.07
C HIS A 340 -20.40 17.84 13.54
N LEU A 341 -21.12 18.46 12.61
CA LEU A 341 -22.50 18.88 12.83
C LEU A 341 -23.43 17.73 12.42
N LEU A 342 -24.15 17.16 13.38
CA LEU A 342 -25.05 16.03 13.18
C LEU A 342 -26.44 16.38 13.69
N ASN A 343 -27.46 15.84 13.03
CA ASN A 343 -28.83 15.87 13.53
C ASN A 343 -29.22 14.46 13.95
N GLY A 344 -29.91 14.33 15.08
CA GLY A 344 -30.36 13.04 15.58
C GLY A 344 -31.66 13.15 16.36
N LYS A 345 -32.29 12.00 16.60
CA LYS A 345 -33.51 11.89 17.40
C LYS A 345 -33.29 10.91 18.54
N VAL A 346 -33.83 11.20 19.71
CA VAL A 346 -33.79 10.29 20.85
C VAL A 346 -35.17 10.22 21.49
N ARG A 347 -35.57 9.06 22.00
CA ARG A 347 -36.78 8.92 22.81
C ARG A 347 -36.41 8.65 24.25
N ILE A 348 -36.92 9.47 25.16
CA ILE A 348 -36.66 9.35 26.60
C ILE A 348 -38.00 9.44 27.33
N GLY A 349 -38.34 8.43 28.13
CA GLY A 349 -39.61 8.38 28.85
C GLY A 349 -40.87 8.45 27.94
N GLY A 350 -40.77 8.01 26.68
CA GLY A 350 -41.85 8.04 25.70
C GLY A 350 -41.96 9.34 24.89
N THR A 351 -41.21 10.39 25.26
CA THR A 351 -41.14 11.66 24.53
C THR A 351 -39.99 11.63 23.53
N ALA A 352 -40.24 12.10 22.30
CA ALA A 352 -39.22 12.22 21.25
C ALA A 352 -38.59 13.63 21.27
N PHE A 353 -37.27 13.68 21.19
CA PHE A 353 -36.48 14.89 21.10
C PHE A 353 -35.70 14.90 19.79
N GLU A 354 -35.60 16.07 19.15
CA GLU A 354 -34.67 16.31 18.04
C GLU A 354 -33.45 17.07 18.56
N LEU A 355 -32.26 16.62 18.16
CA LEU A 355 -30.98 17.10 18.65
C LEU A 355 -30.14 17.59 17.48
N GLN A 356 -29.55 18.78 17.64
CA GLN A 356 -28.46 19.24 16.81
C GLN A 356 -27.15 19.13 17.61
N ILE A 357 -26.26 18.26 17.17
CA ILE A 357 -25.05 17.86 17.88
C ILE A 357 -23.87 18.46 17.15
N ASN A 358 -23.09 19.27 17.85
CA ASN A 358 -21.81 19.75 17.34
C ASN A 358 -20.71 19.05 18.13
N ALA A 359 -20.12 18.03 17.53
CA ALA A 359 -19.03 17.27 18.14
C ALA A 359 -17.69 17.77 17.60
N ARG A 360 -16.79 18.17 18.50
CA ARG A 360 -15.41 18.51 18.15
C ARG A 360 -14.47 17.72 19.04
N ARG A 361 -13.45 17.12 18.43
CA ARG A 361 -12.36 16.49 19.17
C ARG A 361 -11.50 17.57 19.83
N ILE A 362 -11.22 17.42 21.12
CA ILE A 362 -10.33 18.30 21.89
C ILE A 362 -9.10 17.46 22.25
N ASP A 363 -7.92 17.87 21.81
CA ASP A 363 -6.67 17.20 22.19
C ASP A 363 -6.42 17.41 23.70
N SER A 364 -6.43 16.31 24.46
CA SER A 364 -6.36 16.34 25.91
C SER A 364 -4.91 16.51 26.39
N THR A 365 -4.45 17.75 26.52
CA THR A 365 -3.51 18.13 27.61
C THR A 365 -4.22 18.76 28.80
N SER A 366 -5.55 18.92 28.74
CA SER A 366 -6.39 19.33 29.85
C SER A 366 -7.75 18.62 29.78
N MET A 367 -8.02 17.72 30.70
CA MET A 367 -9.38 17.22 30.96
C MET A 367 -10.24 18.35 31.58
N PRO A 368 -11.58 18.37 31.37
CA PRO A 368 -12.44 17.21 31.60
C PRO A 368 -13.29 16.74 30.40
N ASP A 369 -13.56 15.44 30.42
CA ASP A 369 -14.49 14.70 29.58
C ASP A 369 -15.91 15.31 29.57
N LYS A 370 -16.27 16.13 28.57
CA LYS A 370 -17.70 16.41 28.24
C LYS A 370 -17.89 16.68 26.75
N ALA A 371 -18.71 15.85 26.10
CA ALA A 371 -19.41 16.24 24.88
C ALA A 371 -20.52 17.24 25.26
N ALA A 372 -20.55 18.42 24.64
CA ALA A 372 -21.62 19.39 24.86
C ALA A 372 -22.79 19.12 23.92
N ILE A 373 -23.93 18.67 24.47
CA ILE A 373 -25.19 18.53 23.74
C ILE A 373 -26.02 19.79 24.01
N LYS A 374 -26.36 20.55 22.97
CA LYS A 374 -27.25 21.71 23.07
C LYS A 374 -28.66 21.29 22.62
N CYS A 375 -29.54 20.99 23.57
CA CYS A 375 -30.97 20.81 23.28
C CYS A 375 -31.60 22.18 22.98
N LYS A 376 -32.39 22.28 21.92
CA LYS A 376 -33.37 23.35 21.74
C LYS A 376 -34.74 22.77 22.10
N GLU A 377 -35.49 23.48 22.94
CA GLU A 377 -36.91 23.20 23.20
C GLU A 377 -37.78 23.54 21.99
#